data_AF-A0A520JUR0-F1
#
_entry.id   AF-A0A520JUR0-F1
#
_cell.length_a   1.000
_cell.length_b   1.000
_cell.length_c   1.000
_cell.angle_alpha   90.00
_cell.angle_beta   90.00
_cell.angle_gamma   90.00
#
_symmetry.space_group_name_H-M   'P 1'
#
loop_
_entity.id
_entity.type
_entity.pdbx_description
1 polymer ?
#
loop_
_entity_poly.entity_id
_entity_poly.type
_entity_poly.pdbx_seq_one_letter_code
_entity_poly.pdbx_strand_id
1 'polypeptide(L)'
;MNEGINQIFGEIIRIDSVNTYLVKVPSESSFELGLGEFVGVDSGDGMVVCVIKGVQRSIPEELATLISFEQELKYLPYNTDFKSSYYIVFGLGVLSDNTKYRIRIAPQIRAPVKRLNKETIRKFHLKDNKPNISYFNQYRETLGDCTLLAISDELMLMLPEASNMLLIVKKYIGGSGKL
;
A
#
# COMPACT_ATOMS: atom_id res chain seq x y z
N MET A 1 5.83 2.03 25.46
CA MET A 1 5.01 1.50 24.35
C MET A 1 4.41 2.70 23.66
N ASN A 2 4.90 3.07 22.47
CA ASN A 2 4.39 4.24 21.75
C ASN A 2 3.13 3.84 20.98
N GLU A 3 1.98 4.27 21.48
CA GLU A 3 0.69 4.12 20.82
C GLU A 3 0.68 4.91 19.50
N GLY A 4 0.82 4.17 18.39
CA GLY A 4 -0.12 4.24 17.27
C GLY A 4 -0.31 5.56 16.51
N ILE A 5 0.72 6.36 16.24
CA ILE A 5 0.57 7.47 15.27
C ILE A 5 0.83 6.94 13.85
N ASN A 6 -0.11 7.18 12.93
CA ASN A 6 0.10 6.91 11.51
C ASN A 6 1.25 7.81 11.02
N GLN A 7 2.40 7.21 10.71
CA GLN A 7 3.60 7.92 10.31
C GLN A 7 3.58 8.24 8.82
N ILE A 8 3.99 9.45 8.44
CA ILE A 8 4.11 9.84 7.03
C ILE A 8 5.14 8.93 6.36
N PHE A 9 4.70 8.28 5.29
CA PHE A 9 5.47 7.37 4.46
C PHE A 9 5.96 8.07 3.19
N GLY A 10 5.10 8.87 2.56
CA GLY A 10 5.43 9.55 1.32
C GLY A 10 4.31 10.49 0.87
N GLU A 11 4.34 10.87 -0.40
CA GLU A 11 3.34 11.75 -1.02
C GLU A 11 2.86 11.21 -2.36
N ILE A 12 1.58 11.44 -2.69
CA ILE A 12 1.05 11.10 -4.01
C ILE A 12 1.63 12.05 -5.06
N ILE A 13 2.31 11.51 -6.07
CA ILE A 13 2.84 12.30 -7.19
C ILE A 13 2.07 12.07 -8.50
N ARG A 14 1.32 10.96 -8.60
CA ARG A 14 0.52 10.63 -9.78
C ARG A 14 -0.71 9.81 -9.38
N ILE A 15 -1.80 10.03 -10.09
CA ILE A 15 -3.06 9.29 -9.93
C ILE A 15 -3.33 8.60 -11.28
N ASP A 16 -3.22 7.28 -11.30
CA ASP A 16 -3.44 6.47 -12.52
C ASP A 16 -4.91 6.07 -12.64
N SER A 17 -5.62 5.91 -11.52
CA SER A 17 -7.07 5.69 -11.47
C SER A 17 -7.64 6.14 -10.12
N VAL A 18 -8.96 6.06 -9.96
CA VAL A 18 -9.63 6.33 -8.67
C VAL A 18 -9.13 5.41 -7.54
N ASN A 19 -8.51 4.27 -7.86
CA ASN A 19 -7.96 3.34 -6.88
C ASN A 19 -6.44 3.13 -7.01
N THR A 20 -5.74 3.79 -7.94
CA THR A 20 -4.32 3.50 -8.19
C THR A 20 -3.49 4.77 -8.19
N TYR A 21 -2.47 4.81 -7.34
CA TYR A 21 -1.66 5.99 -7.11
C TYR A 21 -0.17 5.64 -7.15
N LEU A 22 0.64 6.59 -7.61
CA LEU A 22 2.09 6.54 -7.49
C LEU A 22 2.52 7.44 -6.33
N VAL A 23 3.24 6.86 -5.39
CA VAL A 23 3.70 7.53 -4.17
C VAL A 23 5.20 7.68 -4.22
N LYS A 24 5.70 8.91 -4.06
CA LYS A 24 7.13 9.19 -3.91
C LYS A 24 7.50 9.10 -2.44
N VAL A 25 8.52 8.31 -2.15
CA VAL A 25 9.08 8.13 -0.80
C VAL A 25 10.48 8.74 -0.78
N PRO A 26 10.76 9.72 0.10
CA PRO A 26 12.07 10.31 0.21
C PRO A 26 13.08 9.30 0.74
N SER A 27 14.30 9.33 0.21
CA SER A 27 15.35 8.35 0.48
C SER A 27 15.81 8.25 1.94
N GLU A 28 15.51 9.26 2.74
CA GLU A 28 15.86 9.31 4.17
C GLU A 28 14.83 8.61 5.05
N SER A 29 13.74 8.07 4.46
CA SER A 29 12.81 7.25 5.22
C SER A 29 13.49 5.92 5.58
N SER A 30 13.72 5.69 6.88
CA SER A 30 14.25 4.43 7.41
C SER A 30 13.28 3.24 7.30
N PHE A 31 12.15 3.41 6.62
CA PHE A 31 11.06 2.44 6.55
C PHE A 31 10.81 2.07 5.08
N GLU A 32 11.45 0.99 4.64
CA GLU A 32 11.02 0.33 3.40
C GLU A 32 9.76 -0.47 3.68
N LEU A 33 8.69 -0.16 2.95
CA LEU A 33 7.46 -0.94 3.03
C LEU A 33 7.46 -2.05 1.97
N GLY A 34 6.90 -3.20 2.33
CA GLY A 34 6.78 -4.39 1.50
C GLY A 34 5.47 -4.46 0.73
N LEU A 35 5.39 -5.41 -0.21
CA LEU A 35 4.13 -5.75 -0.87
C LEU A 35 3.09 -6.21 0.15
N GLY A 36 1.85 -5.77 -0.02
CA GLY A 36 0.73 -6.15 0.86
C GLY A 36 0.63 -5.33 2.15
N GLU A 37 1.62 -4.50 2.48
CA GLU A 37 1.52 -3.60 3.62
C GLU A 37 0.51 -2.47 3.37
N PHE A 38 -0.10 -2.02 4.46
CA PHE A 38 -1.20 -1.05 4.44
C PHE A 38 -0.73 0.39 4.66
N VAL A 39 -1.22 1.25 3.78
CA VAL A 39 -1.04 2.70 3.87
C VAL A 39 -2.39 3.41 3.76
N GLY A 40 -2.47 4.63 4.25
CA GLY A 40 -3.68 5.44 4.24
C GLY A 40 -3.41 6.81 3.64
N VAL A 41 -4.41 7.34 2.96
CA VAL A 41 -4.39 8.72 2.47
C VAL A 41 -5.74 9.37 2.78
N ASP A 42 -5.68 10.57 3.33
CA ASP A 42 -6.89 11.33 3.65
C ASP A 42 -7.53 11.84 2.34
N SER A 43 -8.84 11.64 2.23
CA SER A 43 -9.68 12.13 1.14
C SER A 43 -10.90 12.86 1.73
N GLY A 44 -11.61 13.62 0.90
CA GLY A 44 -12.78 14.38 1.33
C GLY A 44 -13.89 13.51 1.95
N ASP A 45 -13.95 12.23 1.57
CA ASP A 45 -14.96 11.26 2.06
C ASP A 45 -14.49 10.42 3.26
N GLY A 46 -13.26 10.64 3.76
CA GLY A 46 -12.62 9.85 4.80
C GLY A 46 -11.24 9.33 4.39
N MET A 47 -10.68 8.43 5.18
CA MET A 47 -9.35 7.86 4.92
C MET A 47 -9.46 6.73 3.89
N VAL A 48 -8.83 6.90 2.74
CA VAL A 48 -8.69 5.81 1.78
C VAL A 48 -7.64 4.84 2.32
N VAL A 49 -8.07 3.60 2.56
CA VAL A 49 -7.19 2.50 2.98
C VAL A 49 -6.66 1.83 1.72
N CYS A 50 -5.35 1.73 1.64
CA CYS A 50 -4.64 1.24 0.48
C CYS A 50 -3.62 0.17 0.87
N VAL A 51 -3.16 -0.56 -0.15
CA VAL A 51 -2.09 -1.55 -0.05
C VAL A 51 -1.00 -1.27 -1.06
N ILE A 52 0.22 -1.65 -0.73
CA ILE A 52 1.33 -1.58 -1.67
C ILE A 52 1.24 -2.76 -2.63
N LYS A 53 1.04 -2.45 -3.90
CA LYS A 53 0.95 -3.43 -5.00
C LYS A 53 2.28 -3.60 -5.73
N GLY A 54 3.15 -2.59 -5.71
CA GLY A 54 4.41 -2.64 -6.43
C GLY A 54 5.39 -1.57 -5.96
N VAL A 55 6.66 -1.79 -6.28
CA VAL A 55 7.74 -0.82 -6.08
C VAL A 55 8.43 -0.62 -7.42
N GLN A 56 8.55 0.63 -7.84
CA GLN A 56 9.29 1.04 -9.01
C GLN A 56 10.50 1.86 -8.54
N ARG A 57 11.69 1.34 -8.79
CA ARG A 57 12.94 2.09 -8.64
C ARG A 57 13.46 2.29 -10.06
N SER A 58 13.33 3.51 -10.57
CA SER A 58 13.81 3.85 -11.91
C SER A 58 14.85 4.96 -11.80
N ILE A 59 16.02 4.72 -12.38
CA ILE A 59 16.96 5.76 -12.72
C ILE A 59 16.43 6.42 -14.00
N PRO A 60 16.23 7.76 -14.05
CA PRO A 60 15.81 8.43 -15.28
C PRO A 60 16.76 8.08 -16.43
N GLU A 61 16.19 7.75 -17.60
CA GLU A 61 16.93 7.17 -18.73
C GLU A 61 18.04 8.10 -19.26
N GLU A 62 17.79 9.42 -19.24
CA GLU A 62 18.76 10.47 -19.57
C GLU A 62 20.02 10.43 -18.68
N LEU A 63 19.87 9.95 -17.44
CA LEU A 63 20.96 9.83 -16.47
C LEU A 63 21.62 8.46 -16.54
N ALA A 64 20.87 7.39 -16.86
CA ALA A 64 21.42 6.05 -17.06
C ALA A 64 22.49 5.99 -18.16
N THR A 65 22.37 6.85 -19.19
CA THR A 65 23.35 6.95 -20.29
C THR A 65 24.55 7.86 -19.98
N LEU A 66 24.49 8.69 -18.94
CA LEU A 66 25.51 9.70 -18.61
C LEU A 66 26.44 9.30 -17.47
N ILE A 67 26.32 8.08 -16.93
CA ILE A 67 26.92 7.73 -15.66
C ILE A 67 27.80 6.50 -15.82
N SER A 68 29.12 6.71 -15.91
CA SER A 68 30.04 5.73 -15.36
C SER A 68 29.91 5.73 -13.83
N PHE A 69 30.18 4.61 -13.16
CA PHE A 69 30.10 4.47 -11.70
C PHE A 69 30.83 5.61 -10.94
N GLU A 70 31.91 6.14 -11.50
CA GLU A 70 32.66 7.28 -10.94
C GLU A 70 31.92 8.62 -11.03
N GLN A 71 31.13 8.83 -12.10
CA GLN A 71 30.33 10.03 -12.27
C GLN A 71 29.08 10.00 -11.37
N GLU A 72 28.57 8.81 -11.04
CA GLU A 72 27.45 8.62 -10.12
C GLU A 72 27.75 9.25 -8.76
N LEU A 73 28.92 8.94 -8.19
CA LEU A 73 29.39 9.49 -6.92
C LEU A 73 29.51 11.03 -6.92
N LYS A 74 29.79 11.64 -8.08
CA LYS A 74 29.97 13.09 -8.21
C LYS A 74 28.63 13.84 -8.28
N TYR A 75 27.60 13.24 -8.89
CA TYR A 75 26.28 13.86 -9.06
C TYR A 75 25.26 13.43 -8.00
N LEU A 76 25.53 12.36 -7.25
CA LEU A 76 24.72 11.86 -6.12
C LEU A 76 24.26 12.95 -5.12
N PRO A 77 25.07 13.97 -4.79
CA PRO A 77 24.65 15.04 -3.87
C PRO A 77 23.64 16.04 -4.47
N TYR A 78 23.57 16.13 -5.80
CA TYR A 78 22.81 17.17 -6.50
C TYR A 78 21.52 16.68 -7.12
N ASN A 79 21.24 15.38 -7.04
CA ASN A 79 20.08 14.77 -7.67
C ASN A 79 19.31 13.89 -6.67
N THR A 80 18.34 14.52 -6.01
CA THR A 80 17.45 13.89 -5.02
C THR A 80 16.56 12.80 -5.61
N ASP A 81 16.43 12.73 -6.94
CA ASP A 81 15.63 11.71 -7.62
C ASP A 81 16.37 10.37 -7.77
N PHE A 82 17.70 10.32 -7.61
CA PHE A 82 18.46 9.07 -7.65
C PHE A 82 18.16 8.11 -6.49
N LYS A 83 17.74 8.65 -5.34
CA LYS A 83 17.48 7.84 -4.14
C LYS A 83 15.99 7.70 -3.82
N SER A 84 15.11 8.33 -4.59
CA SER A 84 13.67 8.29 -4.34
C SER A 84 13.09 6.95 -4.80
N SER A 85 12.34 6.29 -3.92
CA SER A 85 11.61 5.07 -4.27
C SER A 85 10.16 5.42 -4.61
N TYR A 86 9.65 4.85 -5.70
CA TYR A 86 8.27 5.04 -6.11
C TYR A 86 7.45 3.80 -5.80
N TYR A 87 6.33 3.98 -5.11
CA TYR A 87 5.46 2.89 -4.70
C TYR A 87 4.14 2.98 -5.44
N ILE A 88 3.73 1.87 -6.03
CA ILE A 88 2.41 1.72 -6.63
C ILE A 88 1.46 1.27 -5.52
N VAL A 89 0.53 2.15 -5.19
CA VAL A 89 -0.42 1.96 -4.10
C VAL A 89 -1.81 1.76 -4.70
N PHE A 90 -2.52 0.75 -4.20
CA PHE A 90 -3.88 0.42 -4.62
C PHE A 90 -4.89 0.62 -3.48
N GLY A 91 -5.89 1.46 -3.69
CA GLY A 91 -6.96 1.75 -2.76
C GLY A 91 -8.01 0.64 -2.70
N LEU A 92 -8.25 0.14 -1.49
CA LEU A 92 -9.22 -0.93 -1.21
C LEU A 92 -10.61 -0.38 -0.87
N GLY A 93 -10.66 0.78 -0.24
CA GLY A 93 -11.90 1.36 0.25
C GLY A 93 -11.67 2.61 1.09
N VAL A 94 -12.76 3.15 1.62
CA VAL A 94 -12.77 4.34 2.47
C VAL A 94 -13.19 3.95 3.88
N LEU A 95 -12.34 4.28 4.84
CA LEU A 95 -12.62 4.26 6.26
C LEU A 95 -13.21 5.62 6.67
N SER A 96 -14.47 5.59 7.08
CA SER A 96 -15.22 6.72 7.64
C SER A 96 -16.05 6.17 8.83
N ASP A 97 -17.19 6.76 9.17
CA ASP A 97 -18.13 6.17 10.15
C ASP A 97 -18.56 4.75 9.75
N ASN A 98 -18.70 4.51 8.44
CA ASN A 98 -18.93 3.19 7.88
C ASN A 98 -17.86 2.88 6.83
N THR A 99 -17.24 1.71 6.96
CA THR A 99 -16.28 1.22 5.97
C THR A 99 -16.99 0.92 4.64
N LYS A 100 -16.46 1.51 3.56
CA LYS A 100 -16.95 1.32 2.19
C LYS A 100 -15.84 0.72 1.35
N TYR A 101 -16.02 -0.49 0.82
CA TYR A 101 -15.03 -1.16 -0.06
C TYR A 101 -15.07 -0.68 -1.52
N ARG A 102 -15.41 0.60 -1.72
CA ARG A 102 -15.44 1.26 -3.02
C ARG A 102 -15.04 2.71 -2.84
N ILE A 103 -14.13 3.17 -3.70
CA ILE A 103 -13.68 4.55 -3.75
C ILE A 103 -14.42 5.23 -4.91
N ARG A 104 -14.95 6.42 -4.65
CA ARG A 104 -15.63 7.25 -5.66
C ARG A 104 -14.86 8.51 -6.01
N ILE A 105 -14.09 9.01 -5.04
CA ILE A 105 -13.33 10.24 -5.14
C ILE A 105 -11.86 9.90 -4.90
N ALA A 106 -11.03 10.16 -5.91
CA ALA A 106 -9.59 10.00 -5.79
C ALA A 106 -9.02 11.04 -4.79
N PRO A 107 -8.03 10.68 -3.98
CA PRO A 107 -7.25 11.64 -3.21
C PRO A 107 -6.57 12.70 -4.09
N GLN A 108 -6.11 13.79 -3.49
CA GLN A 108 -5.40 14.84 -4.23
C GLN A 108 -3.93 14.49 -4.47
N ILE A 109 -3.35 15.03 -5.55
CA ILE A 109 -1.89 15.02 -5.74
C ILE A 109 -1.25 15.84 -4.61
N ARG A 110 -0.08 15.41 -4.14
CA ARG A 110 0.64 15.87 -2.93
C ARG A 110 -0.06 15.54 -1.61
N ALA A 111 -1.14 14.74 -1.63
CA ALA A 111 -1.70 14.25 -0.38
C ALA A 111 -0.68 13.36 0.33
N PRO A 112 -0.47 13.55 1.65
CA PRO A 112 0.46 12.74 2.42
C PRO A 112 -0.09 11.32 2.57
N VAL A 113 0.76 10.36 2.27
CA VAL A 113 0.49 8.93 2.46
C VAL A 113 1.12 8.51 3.77
N LYS A 114 0.34 7.83 4.62
CA LYS A 114 0.75 7.44 5.96
C LYS A 114 0.77 5.92 6.08
N ARG A 115 1.76 5.36 6.76
CA ARG A 115 1.71 3.95 7.19
C ARG A 115 0.58 3.80 8.20
N LEU A 116 -0.26 2.78 8.03
CA LEU A 116 -1.36 2.55 8.95
C LEU A 116 -0.90 1.76 10.17
N ASN A 117 -1.35 2.20 11.34
CA ASN A 117 -1.20 1.44 12.57
C ASN A 117 -2.17 0.23 12.61
N LYS A 118 -1.89 -0.71 13.51
CA LYS A 118 -2.70 -1.93 13.70
C LYS A 118 -4.17 -1.62 13.99
N GLU A 119 -4.47 -0.59 14.77
CA GLU A 119 -5.84 -0.25 15.14
C GLU A 119 -6.68 0.23 13.96
N THR A 120 -6.10 1.05 13.09
CA THR A 120 -6.76 1.57 11.88
C THR A 120 -7.02 0.43 10.91
N ILE A 121 -6.05 -0.45 10.72
CA ILE A 121 -6.20 -1.66 9.89
C ILE A 121 -7.31 -2.55 10.47
N ARG A 122 -7.35 -2.71 11.80
CA ARG A 122 -8.42 -3.48 12.46
C ARG A 122 -9.80 -2.85 12.25
N LYS A 123 -9.94 -1.53 12.43
CA LYS A 123 -11.21 -0.80 12.20
C LYS A 123 -11.72 -0.96 10.76
N PHE A 124 -10.83 -0.98 9.77
CA PHE A 124 -11.21 -1.17 8.37
C PHE A 124 -11.67 -2.61 8.06
N HIS A 125 -11.11 -3.60 8.74
CA HIS A 125 -11.36 -5.02 8.46
C HIS A 125 -12.35 -5.68 9.42
N LEU A 126 -12.81 -5.00 10.46
CA LEU A 126 -13.79 -5.51 11.41
C LEU A 126 -15.07 -4.69 11.32
N LYS A 127 -16.18 -5.39 11.07
CA LYS A 127 -17.53 -4.85 11.21
C LYS A 127 -18.28 -5.67 12.24
N ASP A 128 -18.76 -5.03 13.31
CA ASP A 128 -19.42 -5.71 14.44
C ASP A 128 -18.56 -6.86 15.02
N ASN A 129 -17.24 -6.62 15.13
CA ASN A 129 -16.21 -7.60 15.52
C ASN A 129 -16.08 -8.83 14.60
N LYS A 130 -16.70 -8.81 13.42
CA LYS A 130 -16.55 -9.85 12.41
C LYS A 130 -15.58 -9.40 11.30
N PRO A 131 -14.60 -10.24 10.94
CA PRO A 131 -13.73 -9.98 9.80
C PRO A 131 -14.51 -9.75 8.51
N ASN A 132 -14.15 -8.72 7.77
CA ASN A 132 -14.70 -8.40 6.45
C ASN A 132 -13.57 -8.05 5.48
N ILE A 133 -13.41 -8.89 4.47
CA ILE A 133 -12.44 -8.78 3.39
C ILE A 133 -13.12 -8.88 2.02
N SER A 134 -14.36 -8.41 1.92
CA SER A 134 -15.20 -8.53 0.71
C SER A 134 -14.53 -8.01 -0.58
N TYR A 135 -13.57 -7.09 -0.44
CA TYR A 135 -12.78 -6.55 -1.55
C TYR A 135 -11.84 -7.57 -2.22
N PHE A 136 -11.51 -8.70 -1.58
CA PHE A 136 -10.56 -9.69 -2.12
C PHE A 136 -10.99 -10.23 -3.48
N ASN A 137 -12.25 -10.67 -3.59
CA ASN A 137 -12.76 -11.21 -4.86
C ASN A 137 -12.96 -10.10 -5.89
N GLN A 138 -13.38 -8.90 -5.44
CA GLN A 138 -13.61 -7.77 -6.33
C GLN A 138 -12.33 -7.30 -7.02
N TYR A 139 -11.21 -7.30 -6.31
CA TYR A 139 -9.93 -6.79 -6.81
C TYR A 139 -8.94 -7.91 -7.14
N ARG A 140 -9.40 -9.17 -7.26
CA ARG A 140 -8.50 -10.31 -7.44
C ARG A 140 -7.61 -10.17 -8.66
N GLU A 141 -8.20 -9.88 -9.82
CA GLU A 141 -7.47 -9.72 -11.08
C GLU A 141 -6.50 -8.53 -11.03
N THR A 142 -6.91 -7.45 -10.37
CA THR A 142 -6.11 -6.23 -10.30
C THR A 142 -4.94 -6.34 -9.33
N LEU A 143 -5.14 -6.97 -8.17
CA LEU A 143 -4.08 -7.17 -7.17
C LEU A 143 -3.17 -8.33 -7.54
N GLY A 144 -3.71 -9.37 -8.18
CA GLY A 144 -3.00 -10.61 -8.45
C GLY A 144 -2.81 -11.46 -7.19
N ASP A 145 -2.59 -12.76 -7.40
CA ASP A 145 -2.56 -13.74 -6.31
C ASP A 145 -1.41 -13.48 -5.32
N CYS A 146 -0.23 -13.07 -5.79
CA CYS A 146 0.92 -12.76 -4.93
C CYS A 146 0.63 -11.63 -3.92
N THR A 147 0.01 -10.53 -4.38
CA THR A 147 -0.32 -9.41 -3.49
C THR A 147 -1.41 -9.80 -2.51
N LEU A 148 -2.43 -10.56 -2.94
CA LEU A 148 -3.49 -11.02 -2.03
C LEU A 148 -2.98 -11.98 -0.95
N LEU A 149 -2.01 -12.84 -1.29
CA LEU A 149 -1.32 -13.69 -0.32
C LEU A 149 -0.55 -12.86 0.70
N ALA A 150 0.20 -11.85 0.24
CA ALA A 150 0.93 -10.94 1.13
C ALA A 150 -0.01 -10.14 2.06
N ILE A 151 -1.13 -9.63 1.52
CA ILE A 151 -2.18 -8.99 2.33
C ILE A 151 -2.72 -9.97 3.37
N SER A 152 -2.94 -11.23 3.00
CA SER A 152 -3.45 -12.24 3.93
C SER A 152 -2.48 -12.50 5.07
N ASP A 153 -1.17 -12.55 4.79
CA ASP A 153 -0.13 -12.71 5.80
C ASP A 153 -0.10 -11.54 6.79
N GLU A 154 -0.11 -10.31 6.27
CA GLU A 154 -0.18 -9.11 7.12
C GLU A 154 -1.46 -9.09 7.98
N LEU A 155 -2.62 -9.41 7.39
CA LEU A 155 -3.87 -9.45 8.15
C LEU A 155 -3.89 -10.54 9.21
N MET A 156 -3.28 -11.72 8.99
CA MET A 156 -3.20 -12.77 10.01
C MET A 156 -2.42 -12.31 11.26
N LEU A 157 -1.38 -11.49 11.09
CA LEU A 157 -0.61 -10.92 12.20
C LEU A 157 -1.40 -9.85 12.97
N MET A 158 -2.25 -9.10 12.27
CA MET A 158 -2.98 -7.96 12.84
C MET A 158 -4.39 -8.31 13.36
N LEU A 159 -5.00 -9.35 12.81
CA LEU A 159 -6.36 -9.80 13.07
C LEU A 159 -6.39 -11.29 13.42
N PRO A 160 -6.05 -11.66 14.66
CA PRO A 160 -6.18 -13.04 15.12
C PRO A 160 -7.58 -13.62 14.86
N GLU A 161 -8.63 -12.79 14.94
CA GLU A 161 -10.03 -13.14 14.71
C GLU A 161 -10.30 -13.61 13.27
N ALA A 162 -9.49 -13.17 12.31
CA ALA A 162 -9.63 -13.50 10.89
C ALA A 162 -8.81 -14.74 10.47
N SER A 163 -7.95 -15.27 11.35
CA SER A 163 -6.95 -16.30 11.00
C SER A 163 -7.53 -17.50 10.26
N ASN A 164 -8.61 -18.10 10.77
CA ASN A 164 -9.22 -19.29 10.15
C ASN A 164 -9.78 -19.00 8.76
N MET A 165 -10.45 -17.85 8.60
CA MET A 165 -10.96 -17.40 7.30
C MET A 165 -9.82 -17.13 6.33
N LEU A 166 -8.76 -16.45 6.76
CA LEU A 166 -7.61 -16.11 5.93
C LEU A 166 -6.83 -17.37 5.50
N LEU A 167 -6.74 -18.39 6.35
CA LEU A 167 -6.15 -19.69 5.96
C LEU A 167 -6.90 -20.35 4.80
N ILE A 168 -8.24 -20.29 4.81
CA ILE A 168 -9.06 -20.82 3.72
C ILE A 168 -8.84 -20.00 2.44
N VAL A 169 -8.83 -18.67 2.57
CA VAL A 169 -8.58 -17.75 1.45
C VAL A 169 -7.20 -18.02 0.82
N LYS A 170 -6.16 -18.19 1.62
CA LYS A 170 -4.81 -18.52 1.13
C LYS A 170 -4.78 -19.85 0.37
N LYS A 171 -5.48 -20.89 0.86
CA LYS A 171 -5.59 -22.18 0.14
C LYS A 171 -6.30 -22.04 -1.21
N TYR A 172 -7.34 -21.22 -1.26
CA TYR A 172 -8.08 -20.94 -2.49
C TYR A 172 -7.24 -20.14 -3.50
N ILE A 173 -6.49 -19.14 -3.05
CA ILE A 173 -5.63 -18.31 -3.90
C ILE A 173 -4.41 -19.10 -4.38
N GLY A 174 -3.73 -19.83 -3.49
CA GLY A 174 -2.52 -20.61 -3.80
C GLY A 174 -2.76 -21.88 -4.62
N GLY A 175 -3.95 -22.08 -5.17
CA GLY A 175 -4.26 -23.19 -6.09
C GLY A 175 -4.23 -24.60 -5.46
N SER A 176 -4.13 -24.71 -4.14
CA SER A 176 -4.08 -26.00 -3.43
C SER A 176 -5.47 -26.57 -3.12
N GLY A 177 -6.53 -25.82 -3.40
CA GLY A 177 -7.91 -26.18 -3.08
C GLY A 177 -8.69 -26.67 -4.30
N LYS A 178 -8.66 -27.98 -4.56
CA LYS A 178 -9.93 -28.66 -4.88
C LYS A 178 -10.76 -28.59 -3.59
N LEU A 179 -11.97 -28.04 -3.68
CA LEU A 179 -12.98 -28.20 -2.65
C LEU A 179 -13.34 -29.68 -2.50
#